data_AF-A0A2E5UKQ8-F1
#
_entry.id   AF-A0A2E5UKQ8-F1
#
_cell.length_a   1.000
_cell.length_b   1.000
_cell.length_c   1.000
_cell.angle_alpha   90.00
_cell.angle_beta   90.00
_cell.angle_gamma   90.00
#
_symmetry.space_group_name_H-M   'P 1'
#
loop_
_entity.id
_entity.type
_entity.pdbx_description
1 polymer ?
#
loop_
_entity_poly.entity_id
_entity_poly.type
_entity_poly.pdbx_seq_one_letter_code
_entity_poly.pdbx_strand_id
1 'polypeptide(L)'
;MVESQGKIDCVTGFSLKKILLIAVVLFPLISCGSAQEEASWINSSDGQLRRMGEAILVDVIESSGLEILEQIQVDYRTPEEMSDYVRFKLEQDLPKSKESHVAESYRLLGLFPEDLNLRQTLSSLYEEQVIGFYNPDDKTLYLQEEVPIGNLESLLAHEMVHALQDQHFDLNALTDGALNNDQSAAVMAAIEGHATLAMLDLMSKNNRSAGLDIEDVLEFGKSIVNGFESAEIEGGLLGTVPLVLRETMIFPYIEGARFVQVMRDKDGIKSVPFEAKLPKSTQQVMHFDGSDIEEMIVPRSIEITPSDNWIKLYENTLGELEVSLFLEELTGRKSSAEGWRGDRFVLLEGIEDNRTLVWVSVWDTVEDRNEFSETVESHIELLGEEVRISSMSIDGFAGLSINIGPEADVEVILETN
;
A
#
# COMPACT_ATOMS: atom_id res chain seq x y z
N MET A 1 -34.85 8.46 -32.22
CA MET A 1 -34.13 9.40 -31.35
C MET A 1 -33.85 8.63 -30.09
N VAL A 2 -32.58 8.23 -29.96
CA VAL A 2 -32.06 7.37 -28.90
C VAL A 2 -31.70 8.30 -27.74
N GLU A 3 -32.36 8.14 -26.60
CA GLU A 3 -31.98 8.82 -25.36
C GLU A 3 -30.89 8.00 -24.66
N SER A 4 -29.77 8.67 -24.40
CA SER A 4 -28.60 8.10 -23.74
C SER A 4 -28.88 7.87 -22.26
N GLN A 5 -28.76 6.62 -21.83
CA GLN A 5 -28.56 6.26 -20.42
C GLN A 5 -27.24 6.86 -19.94
N GLY A 6 -27.29 7.66 -18.88
CA GLY A 6 -26.11 8.17 -18.20
C GLY A 6 -25.39 7.02 -17.50
N LYS A 7 -24.14 6.79 -17.89
CA LYS A 7 -23.20 5.98 -17.11
C LYS A 7 -22.86 6.76 -15.83
N ILE A 8 -23.07 6.13 -14.68
CA ILE A 8 -22.55 6.57 -13.39
C ILE A 8 -21.17 5.93 -13.29
N ASP A 9 -20.12 6.75 -13.34
CA ASP A 9 -18.74 6.28 -13.20
C ASP A 9 -18.52 5.86 -11.73
N CYS A 10 -18.42 4.54 -11.50
CA CYS A 10 -18.03 3.98 -10.21
C CYS A 10 -16.52 4.17 -10.02
N VAL A 11 -16.12 4.92 -9.00
CA VAL A 11 -14.72 5.15 -8.63
C VAL A 11 -14.28 4.00 -7.70
N THR A 12 -13.53 3.06 -8.25
CA THR A 12 -12.96 1.89 -7.55
C THR A 12 -11.67 2.25 -6.77
N GLY A 13 -11.37 1.51 -5.69
CA GLY A 13 -10.02 1.48 -5.07
C GLY A 13 -9.70 2.55 -4.01
N PHE A 14 -9.78 2.21 -2.71
CA PHE A 14 -9.06 2.89 -1.62
C PHE A 14 -7.62 2.38 -1.58
N SER A 15 -6.74 3.09 -2.27
CA SER A 15 -5.32 3.09 -1.97
C SER A 15 -4.89 4.54 -2.01
N LEU A 16 -4.08 4.94 -1.06
CA LEU A 16 -3.58 6.30 -0.95
C LEU A 16 -2.49 6.47 -2.00
N LYS A 17 -2.93 6.95 -3.16
CA LYS A 17 -2.32 6.76 -4.47
C LYS A 17 -1.12 7.69 -4.72
N LYS A 18 -0.81 8.65 -3.84
CA LYS A 18 0.16 9.72 -4.14
C LYS A 18 0.95 10.29 -2.96
N ILE A 19 1.09 9.58 -1.83
CA ILE A 19 1.98 10.05 -0.77
C ILE A 19 2.89 8.92 -0.32
N LEU A 20 4.08 8.97 -0.86
CA LEU A 20 5.18 8.08 -0.61
C LEU A 20 5.96 8.64 0.58
N LEU A 21 6.02 7.87 1.68
CA LEU A 21 6.25 8.41 3.01
C LEU A 21 7.05 7.50 3.93
N ILE A 22 8.23 7.97 4.37
CA ILE A 22 9.14 7.20 5.20
C ILE A 22 9.59 7.96 6.47
N ALA A 23 9.63 7.23 7.59
CA ALA A 23 10.27 7.60 8.86
C ALA A 23 11.35 6.57 9.26
N VAL A 24 12.59 7.02 9.60
CA VAL A 24 13.70 6.15 10.09
C VAL A 24 14.58 6.88 11.13
N VAL A 25 15.13 6.13 12.11
CA VAL A 25 15.89 6.58 13.31
C VAL A 25 17.43 6.35 13.17
N LEU A 26 18.25 7.26 13.75
CA LEU A 26 19.65 7.65 13.42
C LEU A 26 20.84 6.98 14.14
N PHE A 27 22.04 7.01 13.48
CA PHE A 27 23.34 7.47 14.05
C PHE A 27 24.32 8.06 12.95
N PRO A 28 25.25 9.01 13.24
CA PRO A 28 25.88 9.90 12.24
C PRO A 28 27.39 9.71 11.99
N LEU A 29 27.92 10.12 10.81
CA LEU A 29 29.32 10.60 10.61
C LEU A 29 29.46 11.44 9.31
N ILE A 30 30.29 12.51 9.33
CA ILE A 30 30.39 13.58 8.30
C ILE A 30 31.78 13.58 7.64
N SER A 31 31.87 13.86 6.33
CA SER A 31 33.06 14.49 5.71
C SER A 31 32.71 15.30 4.45
N CYS A 32 33.49 16.35 4.15
CA CYS A 32 33.16 17.41 3.19
C CYS A 32 34.37 17.76 2.28
N GLY A 33 34.13 17.98 0.97
CA GLY A 33 35.10 18.50 0.00
C GLY A 33 34.40 18.99 -1.29
N SER A 34 34.87 20.08 -1.91
CA SER A 34 34.22 20.75 -3.06
C SER A 34 35.07 20.73 -4.35
N ALA A 35 34.39 20.60 -5.51
CA ALA A 35 34.98 20.73 -6.84
C ALA A 35 34.01 21.36 -7.87
N GLN A 36 34.64 21.91 -8.91
CA GLN A 36 34.20 22.67 -10.11
C GLN A 36 32.88 22.22 -10.77
N GLU A 37 31.98 23.18 -11.09
CA GLU A 37 30.63 22.94 -11.67
C GLU A 37 30.68 22.32 -13.08
N GLU A 38 30.65 20.99 -13.15
CA GLU A 38 30.03 20.25 -14.26
C GLU A 38 28.53 20.58 -14.32
N ALA A 39 27.89 20.38 -15.47
CA ALA A 39 26.43 20.48 -15.56
C ALA A 39 25.83 19.45 -14.59
N SER A 40 25.29 19.92 -13.47
CA SER A 40 24.80 19.05 -12.41
C SER A 40 23.57 18.28 -12.87
N TRP A 41 23.52 16.99 -12.54
CA TRP A 41 22.33 16.16 -12.69
C TRP A 41 21.27 16.46 -11.63
N ILE A 42 21.60 17.26 -10.62
CA ILE A 42 20.70 17.69 -9.55
C ILE A 42 20.41 19.18 -9.73
N ASN A 43 19.13 19.51 -9.86
CA ASN A 43 18.68 20.89 -9.87
C ASN A 43 17.98 21.22 -8.55
N SER A 44 18.39 22.30 -7.90
CA SER A 44 17.78 22.77 -6.65
C SER A 44 17.99 24.26 -6.50
N SER A 45 17.00 24.95 -5.94
CA SER A 45 17.15 26.34 -5.50
C SER A 45 18.06 26.48 -4.27
N ASP A 46 18.24 25.39 -3.50
CA ASP A 46 19.10 25.32 -2.32
C ASP A 46 20.46 24.67 -2.65
N GLY A 47 21.55 25.43 -2.45
CA GLY A 47 22.89 24.95 -2.78
C GLY A 47 23.41 23.82 -1.91
N GLN A 48 22.88 23.63 -0.69
CA GLN A 48 23.22 22.50 0.17
C GLN A 48 22.53 21.23 -0.32
N LEU A 49 21.21 21.28 -0.60
CA LEU A 49 20.48 20.15 -1.18
C LEU A 49 21.11 19.69 -2.48
N ARG A 50 21.46 20.62 -3.36
CA ARG A 50 22.16 20.30 -4.62
C ARG A 50 23.43 19.49 -4.37
N ARG A 51 24.29 19.94 -3.45
CA ARG A 51 25.54 19.24 -3.10
C ARG A 51 25.30 17.88 -2.45
N MET A 52 24.25 17.75 -1.63
CA MET A 52 23.90 16.48 -0.99
C MET A 52 23.41 15.46 -2.02
N GLY A 53 22.51 15.88 -2.92
CA GLY A 53 22.06 15.04 -4.03
C GLY A 53 23.22 14.63 -4.95
N GLU A 54 24.10 15.57 -5.30
CA GLU A 54 25.30 15.30 -6.10
C GLU A 54 26.22 14.27 -5.44
N ALA A 55 26.36 14.34 -4.11
CA ALA A 55 27.24 13.46 -3.35
C ALA A 55 26.75 11.99 -3.35
N ILE A 56 25.44 11.76 -3.35
CA ILE A 56 24.87 10.40 -3.29
C ILE A 56 24.38 9.86 -4.63
N LEU A 57 24.24 10.70 -5.66
CA LEU A 57 23.61 10.32 -6.93
C LEU A 57 24.22 9.06 -7.56
N VAL A 58 25.55 8.96 -7.56
CA VAL A 58 26.25 7.79 -8.14
C VAL A 58 25.90 6.51 -7.38
N ASP A 59 25.87 6.58 -6.05
CA ASP A 59 25.49 5.44 -5.22
C ASP A 59 24.02 5.08 -5.39
N VAL A 60 23.13 6.06 -5.50
CA VAL A 60 21.70 5.85 -5.76
C VAL A 60 21.47 5.17 -7.11
N ILE A 61 22.15 5.62 -8.17
CA ILE A 61 22.13 4.98 -9.50
C ILE A 61 22.62 3.52 -9.41
N GLU A 62 23.72 3.27 -8.71
CA GLU A 62 24.27 1.92 -8.56
C GLU A 62 23.39 0.99 -7.71
N SER A 63 22.77 1.52 -6.64
CA SER A 63 21.93 0.75 -5.72
C SER A 63 20.54 0.48 -6.29
N SER A 64 19.98 1.41 -7.08
CA SER A 64 18.73 1.20 -7.82
C SER A 64 18.93 0.35 -9.07
N GLY A 65 20.11 0.42 -9.71
CA GLY A 65 20.32 -0.18 -11.02
C GLY A 65 19.58 0.54 -12.15
N LEU A 66 19.13 1.78 -11.92
CA LEU A 66 18.48 2.63 -12.92
C LEU A 66 19.42 3.73 -13.39
N GLU A 67 19.52 3.93 -14.70
CA GLU A 67 20.30 5.04 -15.27
C GLU A 67 19.56 6.36 -15.08
N ILE A 68 20.29 7.45 -14.87
CA ILE A 68 19.71 8.79 -14.94
C ILE A 68 19.55 9.24 -16.40
N LEU A 69 18.33 9.64 -16.77
CA LEU A 69 17.96 10.10 -18.11
C LEU A 69 17.76 11.62 -18.15
N GLU A 70 17.28 12.19 -17.04
CA GLU A 70 16.95 13.62 -16.91
C GLU A 70 17.44 14.17 -15.55
N GLN A 71 17.59 15.50 -15.46
CA GLN A 71 17.94 16.14 -14.20
C GLN A 71 16.86 15.89 -13.14
N ILE A 72 17.28 15.60 -11.91
CA ILE A 72 16.38 15.42 -10.77
C ILE A 72 16.19 16.78 -10.09
N GLN A 73 14.94 17.23 -10.01
CA GLN A 73 14.57 18.44 -9.27
C GLN A 73 14.39 18.11 -7.78
N VAL A 74 15.06 18.86 -6.91
CA VAL A 74 15.02 18.69 -5.46
C VAL A 74 14.85 20.04 -4.79
N ASP A 75 13.83 20.23 -3.95
CA ASP A 75 13.62 21.47 -3.20
C ASP A 75 13.06 21.22 -1.80
N TYR A 76 13.17 22.22 -0.94
CA TYR A 76 12.54 22.20 0.38
C TYR A 76 11.08 22.65 0.33
N ARG A 77 10.31 22.19 1.32
CA ARG A 77 8.97 22.69 1.66
C ARG A 77 8.88 22.91 3.16
N THR A 78 8.15 23.95 3.55
CA THR A 78 7.80 24.15 4.95
C THR A 78 6.88 23.02 5.44
N PRO A 79 6.83 22.72 6.75
CA PRO A 79 5.88 21.75 7.29
C PRO A 79 4.42 22.06 6.93
N GLU A 80 4.05 23.35 6.88
CA GLU A 80 2.69 23.77 6.49
C GLU A 80 2.38 23.44 5.02
N GLU A 81 3.33 23.67 4.11
CA GLU A 81 3.18 23.28 2.70
C GLU A 81 3.10 21.75 2.51
N MET A 82 3.85 20.98 3.32
CA MET A 82 3.77 19.52 3.32
C MET A 82 2.37 19.06 3.75
N SER A 83 1.84 19.62 4.86
CA SER A 83 0.48 19.33 5.31
C SER A 83 -0.59 19.77 4.30
N ASP A 84 -0.43 20.93 3.66
CA ASP A 84 -1.33 21.39 2.60
C ASP A 84 -1.36 20.41 1.43
N TYR A 85 -0.19 19.93 1.00
CA TYR A 85 -0.08 18.95 -0.06
C TYR A 85 -0.75 17.62 0.30
N VAL A 86 -0.51 17.11 1.51
CA VAL A 86 -1.15 15.88 2.03
C VAL A 86 -2.67 16.02 2.00
N ARG A 87 -3.21 17.12 2.52
CA ARG A 87 -4.67 17.37 2.50
C ARG A 87 -5.22 17.48 1.09
N PHE A 88 -4.50 18.13 0.19
CA PHE A 88 -4.89 18.22 -1.22
C PHE A 88 -4.95 16.85 -1.88
N LYS A 89 -3.92 16.01 -1.70
CA LYS A 89 -3.90 14.64 -2.23
C LYS A 89 -4.98 13.76 -1.63
N LEU A 90 -5.21 13.86 -0.32
CA LEU A 90 -6.31 13.17 0.34
C LEU A 90 -7.67 13.55 -0.27
N GLU A 91 -7.93 14.83 -0.53
CA GLU A 91 -9.19 15.27 -1.15
C GLU A 91 -9.33 14.75 -2.58
N GLN A 92 -8.22 14.67 -3.32
CA GLN A 92 -8.19 14.12 -4.68
C GLN A 92 -8.49 12.61 -4.70
N ASP A 93 -7.83 11.82 -3.85
CA ASP A 93 -7.86 10.36 -3.91
C ASP A 93 -9.06 9.74 -3.18
N LEU A 94 -9.58 10.49 -2.19
CA LEU A 94 -10.71 10.08 -1.37
C LEU A 94 -11.78 11.18 -1.35
N PRO A 95 -12.56 11.40 -2.42
CA PRO A 95 -13.68 12.36 -2.36
C PRO A 95 -14.71 11.98 -1.28
N LYS A 96 -15.42 12.95 -0.70
CA LYS A 96 -16.35 12.73 0.44
C LYS A 96 -17.35 11.59 0.26
N SER A 97 -17.93 11.43 -0.94
CA SER A 97 -18.88 10.34 -1.23
C SER A 97 -18.23 8.96 -1.16
N LYS A 98 -16.96 8.86 -1.56
CA LYS A 98 -16.16 7.63 -1.46
C LYS A 98 -15.72 7.41 -0.02
N GLU A 99 -15.27 8.46 0.67
CA GLU A 99 -14.87 8.40 2.09
C GLU A 99 -15.95 7.77 2.96
N SER A 100 -17.21 8.21 2.84
CA SER A 100 -18.30 7.67 3.64
C SER A 100 -18.55 6.19 3.41
N HIS A 101 -18.50 5.73 2.15
CA HIS A 101 -18.72 4.32 1.84
C HIS A 101 -17.54 3.43 2.24
N VAL A 102 -16.30 3.94 2.15
CA VAL A 102 -15.11 3.24 2.67
C VAL A 102 -15.22 3.09 4.18
N ALA A 103 -15.43 4.19 4.91
CA ALA A 103 -15.56 4.16 6.36
C ALA A 103 -16.68 3.22 6.82
N GLU A 104 -17.84 3.28 6.14
CA GLU A 104 -18.97 2.40 6.44
C GLU A 104 -18.65 0.93 6.16
N SER A 105 -18.01 0.60 5.04
CA SER A 105 -17.68 -0.78 4.70
C SER A 105 -16.70 -1.40 5.70
N TYR A 106 -15.63 -0.69 6.04
CA TYR A 106 -14.63 -1.18 6.99
C TYR A 106 -15.17 -1.25 8.42
N ARG A 107 -16.10 -0.38 8.80
CA ARG A 107 -16.83 -0.49 10.08
C ARG A 107 -17.72 -1.73 10.12
N LEU A 108 -18.47 -2.02 9.05
CA LEU A 108 -19.26 -3.25 8.94
C LEU A 108 -18.38 -4.51 8.99
N LEU A 109 -17.18 -4.46 8.42
CA LEU A 109 -16.18 -5.52 8.52
C LEU A 109 -15.47 -5.60 9.88
N GLY A 110 -15.80 -4.73 10.83
CA GLY A 110 -15.16 -4.67 12.16
C GLY A 110 -13.72 -4.14 12.15
N LEU A 111 -13.24 -3.62 11.02
CA LEU A 111 -11.87 -3.13 10.84
C LEU A 111 -11.70 -1.67 11.29
N PHE A 112 -12.78 -0.89 11.37
CA PHE A 112 -12.79 0.48 11.89
C PHE A 112 -13.68 0.61 13.13
N PRO A 113 -13.27 1.43 14.13
CA PRO A 113 -14.15 1.78 15.24
C PRO A 113 -15.33 2.64 14.76
N GLU A 114 -16.47 2.54 15.46
CA GLU A 114 -17.73 3.20 15.11
C GLU A 114 -17.64 4.72 15.00
N ASP A 115 -16.78 5.36 15.79
CA ASP A 115 -16.59 6.81 15.84
C ASP A 115 -15.36 7.32 15.07
N LEU A 116 -14.74 6.47 14.25
CA LEU A 116 -13.57 6.85 13.45
C LEU A 116 -13.89 8.00 12.51
N ASN A 117 -13.12 9.09 12.61
CA ASN A 117 -13.08 10.11 11.56
C ASN A 117 -11.98 9.77 10.56
N LEU A 118 -12.33 9.03 9.51
CA LEU A 118 -11.35 8.53 8.54
C LEU A 118 -10.47 9.64 7.95
N ARG A 119 -11.06 10.77 7.51
CA ARG A 119 -10.29 11.91 7.01
C ARG A 119 -9.24 12.40 7.99
N GLN A 120 -9.68 12.67 9.22
CA GLN A 120 -8.80 13.25 10.23
C GLN A 120 -7.70 12.25 10.61
N THR A 121 -8.04 10.97 10.76
CA THR A 121 -7.08 9.91 11.05
C THR A 121 -6.02 9.81 9.95
N LEU A 122 -6.41 9.79 8.67
CA LEU A 122 -5.47 9.73 7.56
C LEU A 122 -4.64 11.02 7.43
N SER A 123 -5.25 12.20 7.59
CA SER A 123 -4.54 13.49 7.58
C SER A 123 -3.47 13.52 8.66
N SER A 124 -3.83 13.15 9.90
CA SER A 124 -2.89 13.11 11.01
C SER A 124 -1.80 12.06 10.82
N LEU A 125 -2.18 10.84 10.37
CA LEU A 125 -1.23 9.78 10.09
C LEU A 125 -0.19 10.23 9.06
N TYR A 126 -0.62 10.84 7.96
CA TYR A 126 0.32 11.31 6.95
C TYR A 126 1.10 12.53 7.40
N GLU A 127 0.46 13.56 7.93
CA GLU A 127 1.15 14.77 8.40
C GLU A 127 2.27 14.47 9.41
N GLU A 128 2.12 13.45 10.26
CA GLU A 128 3.17 13.01 11.18
C GLU A 128 4.33 12.26 10.52
N GLN A 129 4.08 11.60 9.39
CA GLN A 129 5.09 10.79 8.68
C GLN A 129 5.74 11.53 7.50
N VAL A 130 5.15 12.65 7.02
CA VAL A 130 5.63 13.40 5.83
C VAL A 130 6.80 14.31 6.14
N ILE A 131 8.00 13.74 6.06
CA ILE A 131 9.26 14.50 6.10
C ILE A 131 9.93 14.65 4.71
N GLY A 132 9.44 13.94 3.70
CA GLY A 132 9.85 14.04 2.30
C GLY A 132 8.94 13.21 1.38
N PHE A 133 8.86 13.58 0.10
CA PHE A 133 8.17 12.81 -0.95
C PHE A 133 8.62 13.23 -2.36
N TYR A 134 8.54 12.33 -3.31
CA TYR A 134 8.59 12.61 -4.74
C TYR A 134 7.18 12.83 -5.31
N ASN A 135 6.99 13.92 -6.06
CA ASN A 135 5.73 14.20 -6.76
C ASN A 135 5.87 13.90 -8.27
N PRO A 136 5.20 12.86 -8.80
CA PRO A 136 5.25 12.55 -10.23
C PRO A 136 4.50 13.57 -11.10
N ASP A 137 3.62 14.41 -10.53
CA ASP A 137 2.85 15.40 -11.32
C ASP A 137 3.72 16.58 -11.78
N ASP A 138 4.67 17.02 -10.95
CA ASP A 138 5.61 18.11 -11.26
C ASP A 138 7.07 17.65 -11.32
N LYS A 139 7.31 16.34 -11.16
CA LYS A 139 8.60 15.65 -11.20
C LYS A 139 9.62 16.22 -10.20
N THR A 140 9.15 16.69 -9.06
CA THR A 140 9.99 17.29 -8.01
C THR A 140 10.02 16.44 -6.76
N LEU A 141 11.21 16.29 -6.21
CA LEU A 141 11.47 15.75 -4.88
C LEU A 141 11.38 16.88 -3.86
N TYR A 142 10.49 16.73 -2.87
CA TYR A 142 10.31 17.69 -1.79
C TYR A 142 10.79 17.11 -0.47
N LEU A 143 11.61 17.87 0.25
CA LEU A 143 12.06 17.54 1.60
C LEU A 143 11.53 18.59 2.56
N GLN A 144 11.15 18.18 3.77
CA GLN A 144 10.72 19.14 4.77
C GLN A 144 11.92 20.00 5.24
N GLU A 145 11.69 21.29 5.42
CA GLU A 145 12.64 22.19 6.06
C GLU A 145 12.96 21.75 7.51
N GLU A 146 14.16 22.14 7.98
CA GLU A 146 14.61 21.96 9.36
C GLU A 146 14.74 20.49 9.84
N VAL A 147 14.74 19.52 8.93
CA VAL A 147 15.09 18.13 9.24
C VAL A 147 16.60 18.02 9.53
N PRO A 148 17.02 17.37 10.62
CA PRO A 148 18.44 17.15 10.91
C PRO A 148 19.18 16.48 9.75
N ILE A 149 20.28 17.09 9.29
CA ILE A 149 21.04 16.72 8.07
C ILE A 149 21.39 15.23 7.98
N GLY A 150 21.63 14.55 9.11
CA GLY A 150 21.99 13.12 9.11
C GLY A 150 20.87 12.18 8.63
N ASN A 151 19.60 12.60 8.72
CA ASN A 151 18.43 11.86 8.22
C ASN A 151 18.15 12.12 6.75
N LEU A 152 18.68 13.23 6.26
CA LEU A 152 18.31 13.74 4.96
C LEU A 152 18.94 12.90 3.84
N GLU A 153 20.06 12.22 4.10
CA GLU A 153 20.76 11.43 3.09
C GLU A 153 20.00 10.15 2.70
N SER A 154 19.53 9.35 3.67
CA SER A 154 18.75 8.13 3.39
C SER A 154 17.38 8.47 2.82
N LEU A 155 16.73 9.50 3.35
CA LEU A 155 15.47 10.02 2.81
C LEU A 155 15.64 10.52 1.37
N LEU A 156 16.66 11.35 1.12
CA LEU A 156 16.97 11.82 -0.23
C LEU A 156 17.31 10.66 -1.16
N ALA A 157 18.02 9.64 -0.70
CA ALA A 157 18.32 8.45 -1.49
C ALA A 157 17.02 7.73 -1.91
N HIS A 158 16.11 7.50 -0.97
CA HIS A 158 14.80 6.89 -1.22
C HIS A 158 14.01 7.67 -2.27
N GLU A 159 13.82 8.97 -2.03
CA GLU A 159 13.05 9.82 -2.92
C GLU A 159 13.71 10.01 -4.30
N MET A 160 15.04 10.01 -4.37
CA MET A 160 15.76 10.03 -5.65
C MET A 160 15.54 8.74 -6.44
N VAL A 161 15.33 7.59 -5.79
CA VAL A 161 14.94 6.37 -6.51
C VAL A 161 13.57 6.52 -7.14
N HIS A 162 12.60 7.19 -6.50
CA HIS A 162 11.32 7.48 -7.15
C HIS A 162 11.47 8.37 -8.38
N ALA A 163 12.34 9.39 -8.30
CA ALA A 163 12.65 10.20 -9.47
C ALA A 163 13.31 9.37 -10.59
N LEU A 164 14.18 8.42 -10.27
CA LEU A 164 14.75 7.49 -11.25
C LEU A 164 13.70 6.52 -11.79
N GLN A 165 12.80 6.00 -10.97
CA GLN A 165 11.70 5.13 -11.40
C GLN A 165 10.80 5.86 -12.40
N ASP A 166 10.38 7.11 -12.10
CA ASP A 166 9.50 7.90 -12.98
C ASP A 166 10.15 8.26 -14.34
N GLN A 167 11.49 8.27 -14.41
CA GLN A 167 12.20 8.45 -15.68
C GLN A 167 12.12 7.22 -16.59
N HIS A 168 11.99 6.02 -16.02
CA HIS A 168 11.94 4.76 -16.78
C HIS A 168 10.52 4.21 -16.93
N PHE A 169 9.63 4.52 -15.99
CA PHE A 169 8.29 3.96 -15.87
C PHE A 169 7.31 5.07 -15.55
N ASP A 170 6.14 5.07 -16.19
CA ASP A 170 5.08 6.02 -15.85
C ASP A 170 4.43 5.60 -14.53
N LEU A 171 4.92 6.15 -13.40
CA LEU A 171 4.43 5.78 -12.07
C LEU A 171 2.94 6.08 -11.91
N ASN A 172 2.45 7.17 -12.52
CA ASN A 172 1.02 7.50 -12.51
C ASN A 172 0.18 6.45 -13.23
N ALA A 173 0.68 5.89 -14.33
CA ALA A 173 -0.02 4.82 -15.05
C ALA A 173 0.02 3.50 -14.27
N LEU A 174 1.13 3.19 -13.59
CA LEU A 174 1.25 1.98 -12.78
C LEU A 174 0.34 2.00 -11.54
N THR A 175 0.11 3.18 -10.95
CA THR A 175 -0.72 3.37 -9.76
C THR A 175 -2.12 3.91 -10.07
N ASP A 176 -2.61 3.69 -11.30
CA ASP A 176 -3.87 4.26 -11.79
C ASP A 176 -5.08 3.96 -10.90
N GLY A 177 -6.06 4.86 -10.99
CA GLY A 177 -7.34 4.84 -10.30
C GLY A 177 -8.12 3.53 -10.42
N ALA A 178 -7.95 2.78 -11.51
CA ALA A 178 -8.71 1.57 -11.79
C ALA A 178 -8.39 0.38 -10.87
N LEU A 179 -7.21 0.35 -10.23
CA LEU A 179 -6.81 -0.76 -9.36
C LEU A 179 -7.70 -0.87 -8.11
N ASN A 180 -8.00 -2.11 -7.70
CA ASN A 180 -8.59 -2.40 -6.40
C ASN A 180 -7.53 -2.30 -5.28
N ASN A 181 -7.91 -2.42 -4.01
CA ASN A 181 -6.99 -2.21 -2.88
C ASN A 181 -5.84 -3.22 -2.89
N ASP A 182 -6.15 -4.51 -3.05
CA ASP A 182 -5.15 -5.59 -3.11
C ASP A 182 -4.11 -5.39 -4.22
N GLN A 183 -4.58 -5.09 -5.43
CA GLN A 183 -3.73 -4.79 -6.58
C GLN A 183 -2.86 -3.56 -6.33
N SER A 184 -3.44 -2.50 -5.77
CA SER A 184 -2.71 -1.27 -5.51
C SER A 184 -1.66 -1.46 -4.42
N ALA A 185 -1.98 -2.16 -3.33
CA ALA A 185 -1.01 -2.50 -2.29
C ALA A 185 0.13 -3.37 -2.83
N ALA A 186 -0.18 -4.31 -3.74
CA ALA A 186 0.83 -5.14 -4.39
C ALA A 186 1.79 -4.32 -5.26
N VAL A 187 1.25 -3.48 -6.14
CA VAL A 187 2.06 -2.62 -7.02
C VAL A 187 2.92 -1.66 -6.19
N MET A 188 2.34 -1.02 -5.17
CA MET A 188 3.08 -0.16 -4.26
C MET A 188 4.20 -0.91 -3.55
N ALA A 189 3.99 -2.16 -3.11
CA ALA A 189 5.05 -2.95 -2.49
C ALA A 189 6.27 -3.17 -3.41
N ALA A 190 6.06 -3.37 -4.71
CA ALA A 190 7.20 -3.42 -5.63
C ALA A 190 7.92 -2.06 -5.74
N ILE A 191 7.17 -0.97 -5.84
CA ILE A 191 7.70 0.40 -6.04
C ILE A 191 8.49 0.86 -4.81
N GLU A 192 7.86 0.79 -3.64
CA GLU A 192 8.41 1.17 -2.34
C GLU A 192 9.50 0.24 -1.88
N GLY A 193 9.33 -1.07 -2.11
CA GLY A 193 10.32 -2.07 -1.77
C GLY A 193 11.64 -1.85 -2.50
N HIS A 194 11.59 -1.46 -3.77
CA HIS A 194 12.77 -1.16 -4.57
C HIS A 194 13.52 0.08 -4.05
N ALA A 195 12.81 1.17 -3.78
CA ALA A 195 13.39 2.39 -3.25
C ALA A 195 13.96 2.17 -1.84
N THR A 196 13.22 1.46 -0.99
CA THR A 196 13.65 1.05 0.36
C THR A 196 14.96 0.26 0.29
N LEU A 197 15.03 -0.72 -0.60
CA LEU A 197 16.20 -1.59 -0.70
C LEU A 197 17.42 -0.86 -1.27
N ALA A 198 17.23 0.06 -2.22
CA ALA A 198 18.29 0.91 -2.73
C ALA A 198 18.82 1.90 -1.66
N MET A 199 17.92 2.45 -0.82
CA MET A 199 18.29 3.25 0.35
C MET A 199 19.12 2.41 1.35
N LEU A 200 18.65 1.22 1.69
CA LEU A 200 19.36 0.31 2.60
C LEU A 200 20.74 -0.11 2.04
N ASP A 201 20.86 -0.27 0.72
CA ASP A 201 22.13 -0.63 0.05
C ASP A 201 23.16 0.47 0.27
N LEU A 202 22.75 1.73 0.10
CA LEU A 202 23.57 2.90 0.35
C LEU A 202 24.01 2.98 1.82
N MET A 203 23.09 2.76 2.76
CA MET A 203 23.39 2.78 4.21
C MET A 203 24.37 1.67 4.62
N SER A 204 24.29 0.51 3.98
CA SER A 204 25.15 -0.66 4.27
C SER A 204 26.53 -0.56 3.65
N LYS A 205 26.69 0.06 2.46
CA LYS A 205 28.00 0.32 1.82
C LYS A 205 28.97 1.05 2.75
N ASN A 206 28.47 1.95 3.58
CA ASN A 206 29.26 2.72 4.52
C ASN A 206 29.75 1.92 5.74
N ASN A 207 29.12 0.78 6.04
CA ASN A 207 29.32 0.04 7.29
C ASN A 207 29.78 -1.42 7.12
N ARG A 208 29.73 -1.99 5.91
CA ARG A 208 30.02 -3.42 5.67
C ARG A 208 30.82 -3.69 4.41
N SER A 209 31.63 -4.76 4.45
CA SER A 209 32.37 -5.27 3.28
C SER A 209 31.56 -6.23 2.41
N ALA A 210 30.43 -6.74 2.93
CA ALA A 210 29.44 -7.51 2.19
C ALA A 210 28.22 -6.61 1.93
N GLY A 211 27.59 -6.73 0.76
CA GLY A 211 26.36 -6.01 0.42
C GLY A 211 25.18 -6.43 1.29
N LEU A 212 24.01 -5.82 1.06
CA LEU A 212 22.77 -6.22 1.73
C LEU A 212 22.43 -7.70 1.49
N ASP A 213 21.84 -8.33 2.50
CA ASP A 213 21.17 -9.62 2.38
C ASP A 213 19.75 -9.59 2.97
N ILE A 214 19.05 -10.72 2.88
CA ILE A 214 17.67 -10.84 3.36
C ILE A 214 17.54 -10.67 4.88
N GLU A 215 18.55 -11.03 5.69
CA GLU A 215 18.47 -10.85 7.14
C GLU A 215 18.47 -9.36 7.50
N ASP A 216 19.20 -8.53 6.75
CA ASP A 216 19.21 -7.09 6.92
C ASP A 216 17.84 -6.47 6.64
N VAL A 217 17.15 -6.95 5.61
CA VAL A 217 15.78 -6.51 5.28
C VAL A 217 14.80 -6.92 6.39
N LEU A 218 14.95 -8.13 6.94
CA LEU A 218 14.13 -8.60 8.05
C LEU A 218 14.42 -7.83 9.35
N GLU A 219 15.68 -7.47 9.61
CA GLU A 219 16.07 -6.64 10.76
C GLU A 219 15.51 -5.21 10.62
N PHE A 220 15.55 -4.64 9.42
CA PHE A 220 14.90 -3.36 9.11
C PHE A 220 13.40 -3.43 9.38
N GLY A 221 12.70 -4.46 8.87
CA GLY A 221 11.26 -4.65 9.12
C GLY A 221 10.93 -4.74 10.62
N LYS A 222 11.71 -5.52 11.39
CA LYS A 222 11.56 -5.59 12.85
C LYS A 222 11.78 -4.22 13.51
N SER A 223 12.73 -3.43 13.04
CA SER A 223 13.01 -2.09 13.60
C SER A 223 11.83 -1.13 13.41
N ILE A 224 11.17 -1.18 12.26
CA ILE A 224 9.98 -0.39 11.97
C ILE A 224 8.85 -0.81 12.91
N VAL A 225 8.52 -2.12 12.97
CA VAL A 225 7.46 -2.64 13.84
C VAL A 225 7.69 -2.26 15.30
N ASN A 226 8.91 -2.46 15.82
CA ASN A 226 9.25 -2.07 17.19
C ASN A 226 9.11 -0.55 17.44
N GLY A 227 9.40 0.27 16.43
CA GLY A 227 9.20 1.72 16.48
C GLY A 227 7.72 2.09 16.65
N PHE A 228 6.83 1.44 15.90
CA PHE A 228 5.38 1.62 16.02
C PHE A 228 4.85 1.13 17.38
N GLU A 229 5.24 -0.07 17.83
CA GLU A 229 4.84 -0.59 19.15
C GLU A 229 5.30 0.33 20.28
N SER A 230 6.50 0.90 20.18
CA SER A 230 7.01 1.86 21.16
C SER A 230 6.18 3.14 21.18
N ALA A 231 5.83 3.69 20.00
CA ALA A 231 4.98 4.87 19.89
C ALA A 231 3.56 4.62 20.44
N GLU A 232 3.03 3.41 20.27
CA GLU A 232 1.75 2.98 20.84
C GLU A 232 1.79 2.93 22.37
N ILE A 233 2.83 2.34 22.96
CA ILE A 233 3.02 2.30 24.43
C ILE A 233 3.15 3.70 25.01
N GLU A 234 3.80 4.61 24.30
CA GLU A 234 3.98 6.01 24.71
C GLU A 234 2.70 6.87 24.56
N GLY A 235 1.62 6.29 24.00
CA GLY A 235 0.33 6.97 23.83
C GLY A 235 0.34 8.02 22.71
N GLY A 236 1.24 7.88 21.73
CA GLY A 236 1.25 8.70 20.52
C GLY A 236 0.07 8.41 19.60
N LEU A 237 -0.16 9.30 18.62
CA LEU A 237 -1.27 9.20 17.65
C LEU A 237 -1.28 7.83 16.93
N LEU A 238 -0.11 7.26 16.65
CA LEU A 238 0.05 5.93 16.04
C LEU A 238 -0.57 4.77 16.83
N GLY A 239 -0.67 4.88 18.16
CA GLY A 239 -1.33 3.86 19.00
C GLY A 239 -2.86 3.89 18.94
N THR A 240 -3.43 4.88 18.26
CA THR A 240 -4.88 5.06 18.10
C THR A 240 -5.35 4.83 16.66
N VAL A 241 -4.40 4.59 15.74
CA VAL A 241 -4.69 4.30 14.34
C VAL A 241 -5.16 2.85 14.22
N PRO A 242 -6.32 2.57 13.57
CA PRO A 242 -6.77 1.21 13.31
C PRO A 242 -5.68 0.35 12.67
N LEU A 243 -5.57 -0.92 13.08
CA LEU A 243 -4.52 -1.84 12.62
C LEU A 243 -4.46 -1.90 11.10
N VAL A 244 -5.62 -1.99 10.44
CA VAL A 244 -5.69 -2.06 8.97
C VAL A 244 -5.06 -0.84 8.30
N LEU A 245 -5.20 0.37 8.84
CA LEU A 245 -4.57 1.58 8.27
C LEU A 245 -3.06 1.58 8.51
N ARG A 246 -2.63 1.13 9.69
CA ARG A 246 -1.20 1.06 10.05
C ARG A 246 -0.46 0.03 9.19
N GLU A 247 -0.98 -1.20 9.15
CA GLU A 247 -0.33 -2.33 8.46
C GLU A 247 -0.33 -2.13 6.94
N THR A 248 -1.42 -1.62 6.35
CA THR A 248 -1.45 -1.32 4.91
C THR A 248 -0.49 -0.19 4.53
N MET A 249 -0.23 0.76 5.43
CA MET A 249 0.77 1.82 5.21
C MET A 249 2.19 1.27 5.22
N ILE A 250 2.54 0.37 6.14
CA ILE A 250 3.93 -0.13 6.28
C ILE A 250 4.25 -1.32 5.36
N PHE A 251 3.22 -2.05 4.92
CA PHE A 251 3.35 -3.24 4.09
C PHE A 251 4.25 -3.03 2.85
N PRO A 252 4.08 -1.94 2.06
CA PRO A 252 4.91 -1.72 0.89
C PRO A 252 6.41 -1.58 1.18
N TYR A 253 6.78 -1.09 2.37
CA TYR A 253 8.18 -0.89 2.75
C TYR A 253 8.81 -2.17 3.29
N ILE A 254 8.06 -2.96 4.06
CA ILE A 254 8.59 -4.17 4.71
C ILE A 254 8.49 -5.37 3.77
N GLU A 255 7.26 -5.77 3.42
CA GLU A 255 7.02 -6.93 2.56
C GLU A 255 7.45 -6.65 1.12
N GLY A 256 7.32 -5.40 0.67
CA GLY A 256 7.87 -4.97 -0.61
C GLY A 256 9.39 -5.09 -0.68
N ALA A 257 10.13 -4.62 0.33
CA ALA A 257 11.59 -4.77 0.34
C ALA A 257 12.00 -6.24 0.37
N ARG A 258 11.29 -7.09 1.13
CA ARG A 258 11.50 -8.54 1.14
C ARG A 258 11.28 -9.14 -0.26
N PHE A 259 10.15 -8.81 -0.89
CA PHE A 259 9.79 -9.25 -2.24
C PHE A 259 10.86 -8.87 -3.27
N VAL A 260 11.29 -7.61 -3.28
CA VAL A 260 12.32 -7.13 -4.20
C VAL A 260 13.67 -7.79 -3.91
N GLN A 261 14.07 -7.96 -2.65
CA GLN A 261 15.32 -8.64 -2.30
C GLN A 261 15.34 -10.08 -2.79
N VAL A 262 14.26 -10.84 -2.60
CA VAL A 262 14.14 -12.21 -3.14
C VAL A 262 14.26 -12.21 -4.67
N MET A 263 13.70 -11.20 -5.35
CA MET A 263 13.83 -11.05 -6.81
C MET A 263 15.28 -10.77 -7.22
N ARG A 264 15.97 -9.88 -6.50
CA ARG A 264 17.38 -9.55 -6.73
C ARG A 264 18.28 -10.78 -6.54
N ASP A 265 18.05 -11.57 -5.50
CA ASP A 265 18.83 -12.78 -5.22
C ASP A 265 18.68 -13.85 -6.31
N LYS A 266 17.49 -13.95 -6.91
CA LYS A 266 17.20 -14.87 -8.01
C LYS A 266 17.81 -14.41 -9.33
N ASP A 267 17.50 -13.18 -9.75
CA ASP A 267 17.78 -12.70 -11.09
C ASP A 267 19.16 -12.03 -11.21
N GLY A 268 19.76 -11.63 -10.08
CA GLY A 268 21.02 -10.89 -10.04
C GLY A 268 20.92 -9.46 -10.57
N ILE A 269 19.70 -8.93 -10.74
CA ILE A 269 19.43 -7.60 -11.26
C ILE A 269 18.91 -6.73 -10.13
N LYS A 270 19.51 -5.54 -9.94
CA LYS A 270 19.10 -4.61 -8.88
C LYS A 270 17.82 -3.84 -9.21
N SER A 271 17.60 -3.54 -10.49
CA SER A 271 16.37 -2.90 -10.94
C SER A 271 15.21 -3.89 -10.92
N VAL A 272 14.06 -3.43 -10.45
CA VAL A 272 12.81 -4.19 -10.59
C VAL A 272 12.26 -3.92 -11.99
N PRO A 273 12.01 -4.94 -12.82
CA PRO A 273 11.37 -4.75 -14.11
C PRO A 273 9.87 -4.48 -13.91
N PHE A 274 9.54 -3.24 -13.53
CA PHE A 274 8.19 -2.77 -13.19
C PHE A 274 7.14 -2.98 -14.29
N GLU A 275 7.51 -3.24 -15.55
CA GLU A 275 6.51 -3.53 -16.59
C GLU A 275 6.16 -5.02 -16.72
N ALA A 276 7.13 -5.92 -16.48
CA ALA A 276 6.96 -7.35 -16.75
C ALA A 276 6.72 -8.18 -15.47
N LYS A 277 7.15 -7.71 -14.30
CA LYS A 277 7.14 -8.50 -13.05
C LYS A 277 6.46 -7.81 -11.88
N LEU A 278 5.51 -6.92 -12.13
CA LEU A 278 4.71 -6.36 -11.05
C LEU A 278 3.83 -7.45 -10.43
N PRO A 279 3.80 -7.55 -9.09
CA PRO A 279 2.84 -8.40 -8.40
C PRO A 279 1.42 -7.85 -8.63
N LYS A 280 0.46 -8.77 -8.77
CA LYS A 280 -0.96 -8.48 -9.01
C LYS A 280 -1.80 -8.56 -7.73
N SER A 281 -1.22 -9.06 -6.64
CA SER A 281 -1.88 -9.20 -5.35
C SER A 281 -0.90 -9.20 -4.18
N THR A 282 -1.39 -8.85 -3.00
CA THR A 282 -0.63 -8.92 -1.74
C THR A 282 -0.19 -10.35 -1.44
N GLN A 283 -0.98 -11.37 -1.82
CA GLN A 283 -0.57 -12.78 -1.80
C GLN A 283 0.75 -13.02 -2.56
N GLN A 284 0.87 -12.50 -3.79
CA GLN A 284 2.10 -12.69 -4.56
C GLN A 284 3.29 -12.01 -3.88
N VAL A 285 3.10 -10.84 -3.26
CA VAL A 285 4.16 -10.16 -2.52
C VAL A 285 4.58 -10.96 -1.28
N MET A 286 3.61 -11.37 -0.46
CA MET A 286 3.83 -12.07 0.82
C MET A 286 4.48 -13.43 0.65
N HIS A 287 4.11 -14.16 -0.41
CA HIS A 287 4.53 -15.55 -0.62
C HIS A 287 5.61 -15.72 -1.69
N PHE A 288 6.15 -14.62 -2.24
CA PHE A 288 7.22 -14.72 -3.21
C PHE A 288 8.46 -15.37 -2.62
N ASP A 289 8.88 -16.48 -3.24
CA ASP A 289 10.01 -17.32 -2.84
C ASP A 289 11.12 -17.37 -3.90
N GLY A 290 10.99 -16.56 -4.96
CA GLY A 290 11.88 -16.59 -6.11
C GLY A 290 11.43 -17.54 -7.22
N SER A 291 10.22 -18.10 -7.15
CA SER A 291 9.54 -18.71 -8.31
C SER A 291 9.27 -17.66 -9.42
N ASP A 292 8.80 -18.09 -10.60
CA ASP A 292 8.37 -17.13 -11.62
C ASP A 292 7.05 -16.49 -11.19
N ILE A 293 7.04 -15.16 -11.05
CA ILE A 293 5.86 -14.43 -10.57
C ILE A 293 4.67 -14.54 -11.53
N GLU A 294 4.92 -14.77 -12.82
CA GLU A 294 3.85 -15.02 -13.78
C GLU A 294 3.24 -16.42 -13.63
N GLU A 295 4.01 -17.37 -13.09
CA GLU A 295 3.56 -18.73 -12.80
C GLU A 295 2.92 -18.86 -11.42
N MET A 296 3.16 -17.89 -10.53
CA MET A 296 2.47 -17.82 -9.25
C MET A 296 0.97 -17.70 -9.46
N ILE A 297 0.24 -18.37 -8.57
CA ILE A 297 -1.20 -18.26 -8.49
C ILE A 297 -1.59 -16.79 -8.33
N VAL A 298 -2.44 -16.32 -9.25
CA VAL A 298 -3.09 -15.01 -9.15
C VAL A 298 -4.49 -15.18 -8.57
N PRO A 299 -4.98 -14.19 -7.79
CA PRO A 299 -6.35 -14.22 -7.31
C PRO A 299 -7.36 -14.19 -8.47
N ARG A 300 -8.51 -14.82 -8.24
CA ARG A 300 -9.66 -14.80 -9.13
C ARG A 300 -10.35 -13.44 -9.00
N SER A 301 -10.70 -12.84 -10.14
CA SER A 301 -11.60 -11.70 -10.16
C SER A 301 -13.03 -12.20 -9.93
N ILE A 302 -13.75 -11.51 -9.04
CA ILE A 302 -15.11 -11.86 -8.63
C ILE A 302 -16.00 -10.67 -8.95
N GLU A 303 -17.04 -10.90 -9.76
CA GLU A 303 -18.11 -9.94 -9.97
C GLU A 303 -19.29 -10.27 -9.04
N ILE A 304 -19.80 -9.25 -8.34
CA ILE A 304 -21.02 -9.34 -7.53
C ILE A 304 -22.05 -8.38 -8.12
N THR A 305 -23.14 -8.94 -8.62
CA THR A 305 -24.24 -8.20 -9.22
C THR A 305 -25.47 -8.26 -8.31
N PRO A 306 -25.88 -7.16 -7.68
CA PRO A 306 -27.07 -7.16 -6.84
C PRO A 306 -28.36 -7.21 -7.68
N SER A 307 -29.43 -7.78 -7.11
CA SER A 307 -30.77 -7.73 -7.72
C SER A 307 -31.35 -6.31 -7.79
N ASP A 308 -32.38 -6.11 -8.61
CA ASP A 308 -32.99 -4.80 -8.93
C ASP A 308 -33.47 -3.97 -7.71
N ASN A 309 -33.60 -4.59 -6.53
CA ASN A 309 -34.01 -3.90 -5.30
C ASN A 309 -32.85 -3.23 -4.54
N TRP A 310 -31.62 -3.37 -5.04
CA TRP A 310 -30.40 -2.94 -4.38
C TRP A 310 -29.54 -2.08 -5.31
N ILE A 311 -28.97 -1.02 -4.77
CA ILE A 311 -28.04 -0.12 -5.46
C ILE A 311 -26.64 -0.35 -4.90
N LYS A 312 -25.66 -0.63 -5.78
CA LYS A 312 -24.25 -0.75 -5.40
C LYS A 312 -23.65 0.64 -5.13
N LEU A 313 -23.29 0.91 -3.89
CA LEU A 313 -22.71 2.18 -3.43
C LEU A 313 -21.18 2.19 -3.53
N TYR A 314 -20.56 1.05 -3.23
CA TYR A 314 -19.12 0.89 -3.21
C TYR A 314 -18.75 -0.59 -3.35
N GLU A 315 -17.57 -0.86 -3.87
CA GLU A 315 -17.04 -2.20 -3.99
C GLU A 315 -15.52 -2.18 -3.99
N ASN A 316 -14.93 -3.26 -3.45
CA ASN A 316 -13.50 -3.44 -3.48
C ASN A 316 -13.10 -4.87 -3.16
N THR A 317 -11.79 -5.12 -3.16
CA THR A 317 -11.15 -6.40 -2.81
C THR A 317 -10.22 -6.13 -1.64
N LEU A 318 -10.34 -6.91 -0.57
CA LEU A 318 -9.47 -6.78 0.61
C LEU A 318 -8.05 -7.29 0.30
N GLY A 319 -7.93 -8.42 -0.40
CA GLY A 319 -6.65 -9.07 -0.61
C GLY A 319 -6.21 -9.89 0.59
N GLU A 320 -5.22 -10.77 0.41
CA GLU A 320 -4.75 -11.64 1.48
C GLU A 320 -4.26 -10.85 2.71
N LEU A 321 -3.63 -9.69 2.49
CA LEU A 321 -3.20 -8.79 3.56
C LEU A 321 -4.38 -8.40 4.46
N GLU A 322 -5.40 -7.74 3.91
CA GLU A 322 -6.50 -7.23 4.74
C GLU A 322 -7.41 -8.36 5.26
N VAL A 323 -7.52 -9.51 4.56
CA VAL A 323 -8.19 -10.71 5.10
C VAL A 323 -7.43 -11.24 6.33
N SER A 324 -6.11 -11.25 6.29
CA SER A 324 -5.27 -11.66 7.43
C SER A 324 -5.43 -10.71 8.61
N LEU A 325 -5.51 -9.40 8.35
CA LEU A 325 -5.75 -8.38 9.38
C LEU A 325 -7.16 -8.45 9.97
N PHE A 326 -8.16 -8.78 9.15
CA PHE A 326 -9.52 -9.06 9.62
C PHE A 326 -9.55 -10.24 10.59
N LEU A 327 -8.84 -11.33 10.29
CA LEU A 327 -8.70 -12.46 11.22
C LEU A 327 -7.95 -12.06 12.50
N GLU A 328 -6.94 -11.20 12.40
CA GLU A 328 -6.20 -10.70 13.56
C GLU A 328 -7.07 -9.85 14.48
N GLU A 329 -7.88 -8.94 13.92
CA GLU A 329 -8.85 -8.15 14.69
C GLU A 329 -9.89 -9.03 15.39
N LEU A 330 -10.40 -10.07 14.71
CA LEU A 330 -11.36 -10.99 15.33
C LEU A 330 -10.76 -11.81 16.47
N THR A 331 -9.55 -12.34 16.27
CA THR A 331 -8.94 -13.32 17.18
C THR A 331 -8.04 -12.70 18.25
N GLY A 332 -7.66 -11.43 18.08
CA GLY A 332 -6.65 -10.72 18.86
C GLY A 332 -5.23 -11.29 18.70
N ARG A 333 -4.96 -12.00 17.60
CA ARG A 333 -3.68 -12.68 17.34
C ARG A 333 -3.32 -12.61 15.86
N LYS A 334 -2.04 -12.37 15.58
CA LYS A 334 -1.50 -12.43 14.22
C LYS A 334 -1.91 -13.73 13.52
N SER A 335 -2.55 -13.58 12.38
CA SER A 335 -3.16 -14.64 11.58
C SER A 335 -2.77 -14.49 10.12
N SER A 336 -2.94 -15.55 9.33
CA SER A 336 -2.74 -15.55 7.88
C SER A 336 -3.95 -16.17 7.22
N ALA A 337 -4.40 -15.56 6.12
CA ALA A 337 -5.46 -16.09 5.28
C ALA A 337 -4.91 -17.14 4.28
N GLU A 338 -4.24 -18.18 4.81
CA GLU A 338 -3.67 -19.24 3.98
C GLU A 338 -4.73 -19.88 3.08
N GLY A 339 -4.36 -20.12 1.82
CA GLY A 339 -5.28 -20.68 0.82
C GLY A 339 -6.31 -19.68 0.27
N TRP A 340 -6.27 -18.39 0.63
CA TRP A 340 -7.09 -17.36 0.00
C TRP A 340 -6.79 -17.27 -1.51
N ARG A 341 -7.83 -17.14 -2.34
CA ARG A 341 -7.73 -17.16 -3.81
C ARG A 341 -8.43 -16.00 -4.51
N GLY A 342 -8.89 -15.00 -3.76
CA GLY A 342 -9.62 -13.86 -4.29
C GLY A 342 -10.82 -13.53 -3.44
N ASP A 343 -11.14 -12.25 -3.36
CA ASP A 343 -12.33 -11.77 -2.69
C ASP A 343 -12.88 -10.49 -3.35
N ARG A 344 -14.15 -10.22 -3.05
CA ARG A 344 -14.82 -8.99 -3.43
C ARG A 344 -15.90 -8.69 -2.41
N PHE A 345 -15.96 -7.45 -1.95
CA PHE A 345 -17.11 -6.97 -1.20
C PHE A 345 -17.85 -5.86 -1.96
N VAL A 346 -19.15 -5.78 -1.70
CA VAL A 346 -20.02 -4.70 -2.18
C VAL A 346 -20.83 -4.14 -1.01
N LEU A 347 -20.88 -2.82 -0.91
CA LEU A 347 -21.81 -2.10 -0.05
C LEU A 347 -23.05 -1.74 -0.86
N LEU A 348 -24.23 -2.12 -0.36
CA LEU A 348 -25.50 -1.97 -1.05
C LEU A 348 -26.50 -1.13 -0.24
N GLU A 349 -27.36 -0.41 -0.97
CA GLU A 349 -28.50 0.35 -0.45
C GLU A 349 -29.82 -0.21 -1.00
N GLY A 350 -30.79 -0.48 -0.12
CA GLY A 350 -32.13 -0.94 -0.51
C GLY A 350 -33.22 0.14 -0.43
N ILE A 351 -34.47 -0.27 -0.67
CA ILE A 351 -35.64 0.61 -0.88
C ILE A 351 -36.04 1.47 0.35
N GLU A 352 -35.54 1.16 1.55
CA GLU A 352 -35.79 1.90 2.80
C GLU A 352 -34.51 2.50 3.42
N ASP A 353 -33.53 2.88 2.59
CA ASP A 353 -32.19 3.35 3.00
C ASP A 353 -31.45 2.34 3.90
N ASN A 354 -31.85 1.06 3.84
CA ASN A 354 -31.19 -0.01 4.58
C ASN A 354 -29.85 -0.35 3.92
N ARG A 355 -28.83 -0.54 4.76
CA ARG A 355 -27.44 -0.83 4.35
C ARG A 355 -27.13 -2.30 4.57
N THR A 356 -26.47 -2.91 3.60
CA THR A 356 -25.95 -4.28 3.72
C THR A 356 -24.61 -4.39 3.01
N LEU A 357 -23.71 -5.18 3.57
CA LEU A 357 -22.43 -5.52 2.96
C LEU A 357 -22.44 -6.99 2.59
N VAL A 358 -22.12 -7.29 1.33
CA VAL A 358 -21.93 -8.68 0.85
C VAL A 358 -20.47 -8.85 0.50
N TRP A 359 -19.81 -9.79 1.16
CA TRP A 359 -18.42 -10.14 0.93
C TRP A 359 -18.33 -11.59 0.48
N VAL A 360 -17.72 -11.81 -0.68
CA VAL A 360 -17.50 -13.14 -1.24
C VAL A 360 -16.02 -13.41 -1.33
N SER A 361 -15.60 -14.59 -0.89
CA SER A 361 -14.22 -15.07 -0.98
C SER A 361 -14.14 -16.47 -1.58
N VAL A 362 -13.01 -16.75 -2.21
CA VAL A 362 -12.70 -18.03 -2.85
C VAL A 362 -11.41 -18.58 -2.24
N TRP A 363 -11.34 -19.89 -2.09
CA TRP A 363 -10.25 -20.57 -1.40
C TRP A 363 -9.70 -21.74 -2.22
N ASP A 364 -8.45 -22.10 -1.95
CA ASP A 364 -7.73 -23.21 -2.58
C ASP A 364 -8.41 -24.55 -2.33
N THR A 365 -8.76 -24.81 -1.06
CA THR A 365 -9.43 -26.03 -0.65
C THR A 365 -10.69 -25.76 0.16
N VAL A 366 -11.51 -26.81 0.32
CA VAL A 366 -12.69 -26.77 1.20
C VAL A 366 -12.26 -26.63 2.65
N GLU A 367 -11.12 -27.21 3.01
CA GLU A 367 -10.49 -27.13 4.31
C GLU A 367 -10.10 -25.69 4.66
N ASP A 368 -9.38 -24.99 3.77
CA ASP A 368 -8.97 -23.58 3.98
C ASP A 368 -10.17 -22.67 4.21
N ARG A 369 -11.21 -22.81 3.35
CA ARG A 369 -12.48 -22.08 3.52
C ARG A 369 -13.13 -22.38 4.87
N ASN A 370 -13.18 -23.65 5.27
CA ASN A 370 -13.84 -24.05 6.50
C ASN A 370 -13.11 -23.46 7.72
N GLU A 371 -11.79 -23.51 7.75
CA GLU A 371 -10.97 -22.90 8.81
C GLU A 371 -11.24 -21.40 8.96
N PHE A 372 -11.27 -20.69 7.83
CA PHE A 372 -11.66 -19.28 7.82
C PHE A 372 -13.08 -19.09 8.37
N SER A 373 -14.07 -19.83 7.84
CA SER A 373 -15.47 -19.67 8.23
C SER A 373 -15.73 -20.01 9.71
N GLU A 374 -15.08 -21.05 10.25
CA GLU A 374 -15.19 -21.44 11.66
C GLU A 374 -14.58 -20.35 12.57
N THR A 375 -13.50 -19.71 12.14
CA THR A 375 -12.91 -18.58 12.85
C THR A 375 -13.87 -17.39 12.89
N VAL A 376 -14.50 -17.05 11.77
CA VAL A 376 -15.48 -15.95 11.71
C VAL A 376 -16.74 -16.29 12.51
N GLU A 377 -17.29 -17.49 12.36
CA GLU A 377 -18.48 -17.95 13.09
C GLU A 377 -18.28 -17.92 14.61
N SER A 378 -17.06 -18.21 15.08
CA SER A 378 -16.75 -18.19 16.52
C SER A 378 -16.61 -16.77 17.12
N HIS A 379 -16.51 -15.73 16.29
CA HIS A 379 -16.39 -14.32 16.69
C HIS A 379 -17.45 -13.42 16.02
N ILE A 380 -18.54 -14.02 15.53
CA ILE A 380 -19.54 -13.36 14.69
C ILE A 380 -20.22 -12.17 15.38
N GLU A 381 -20.27 -12.17 16.71
CA GLU A 381 -20.83 -11.08 17.52
C GLU A 381 -20.05 -9.77 17.40
N LEU A 382 -18.78 -9.81 16.97
CA LEU A 382 -17.97 -8.62 16.74
C LEU A 382 -18.35 -7.88 15.45
N LEU A 383 -19.08 -8.54 14.54
CA LEU A 383 -19.47 -8.01 13.23
C LEU A 383 -20.91 -7.46 13.20
N GLY A 384 -21.62 -7.50 14.33
CA GLY A 384 -22.98 -6.95 14.49
C GLY A 384 -24.08 -8.00 14.66
N GLU A 385 -25.33 -7.53 14.77
CA GLU A 385 -26.48 -8.39 15.14
C GLU A 385 -27.08 -9.19 13.98
N GLU A 386 -26.76 -8.86 12.72
CA GLU A 386 -27.32 -9.51 11.52
C GLU A 386 -26.21 -9.97 10.55
N VAL A 387 -25.52 -11.06 10.89
CA VAL A 387 -24.48 -11.65 10.03
C VAL A 387 -24.91 -13.03 9.56
N ARG A 388 -24.81 -13.28 8.26
CA ARG A 388 -25.09 -14.60 7.64
C ARG A 388 -23.86 -15.06 6.89
N ILE A 389 -23.44 -16.29 7.17
CA ILE A 389 -22.30 -16.94 6.53
C ILE A 389 -22.85 -18.12 5.72
N SER A 390 -22.46 -18.21 4.46
CA SER A 390 -22.92 -19.26 3.55
C SER A 390 -21.77 -19.84 2.75
N SER A 391 -21.49 -21.12 2.96
CA SER A 391 -20.60 -21.89 2.10
C SER A 391 -21.25 -22.15 0.75
N MET A 392 -20.50 -21.97 -0.33
CA MET A 392 -20.95 -22.21 -1.69
C MET A 392 -19.84 -22.82 -2.55
N SER A 393 -20.19 -23.25 -3.76
CA SER A 393 -19.20 -23.56 -4.79
C SER A 393 -19.35 -22.52 -5.90
N ILE A 394 -18.25 -21.86 -6.24
CA ILE A 394 -18.20 -20.81 -7.26
C ILE A 394 -17.27 -21.32 -8.36
N ASP A 395 -17.83 -21.69 -9.51
CA ASP A 395 -17.11 -22.29 -10.65
C ASP A 395 -16.13 -23.42 -10.28
N GLY A 396 -16.52 -24.26 -9.31
CA GLY A 396 -15.75 -25.42 -8.86
C GLY A 396 -14.74 -25.13 -7.73
N PHE A 397 -14.62 -23.88 -7.29
CA PHE A 397 -13.80 -23.51 -6.14
C PHE A 397 -14.62 -23.54 -4.83
N ALA A 398 -13.92 -23.67 -3.70
CA ALA A 398 -14.50 -23.52 -2.38
C ALA A 398 -14.80 -22.02 -2.14
N GLY A 399 -16.07 -21.64 -2.18
CA GLY A 399 -16.50 -20.25 -1.99
C GLY A 399 -17.21 -20.04 -0.66
N LEU A 400 -17.14 -18.80 -0.17
CA LEU A 400 -17.84 -18.34 1.01
C LEU A 400 -18.49 -16.99 0.73
N SER A 401 -19.70 -16.77 1.25
CA SER A 401 -20.35 -15.47 1.28
C SER A 401 -20.64 -15.07 2.72
N ILE A 402 -20.30 -13.84 3.08
CA ILE A 402 -20.61 -13.19 4.35
C ILE A 402 -21.51 -11.98 4.02
N ASN A 403 -22.72 -11.98 4.57
CA ASN A 403 -23.66 -10.88 4.46
C ASN A 403 -23.84 -10.22 5.84
N ILE A 404 -23.63 -8.90 5.91
CA ILE A 404 -23.72 -8.10 7.14
C ILE A 404 -24.84 -7.07 6.95
N GLY A 405 -25.95 -7.25 7.66
CA GLY A 405 -27.18 -6.47 7.54
C GLY A 405 -28.35 -7.27 6.95
N PRO A 406 -29.36 -6.58 6.37
CA PRO A 406 -30.47 -7.26 5.71
C PRO A 406 -30.01 -8.11 4.53
N GLU A 407 -30.70 -9.23 4.32
CA GLU A 407 -30.36 -10.19 3.28
C GLU A 407 -30.51 -9.55 1.88
N ALA A 408 -29.43 -9.62 1.09
CA ALA A 408 -29.42 -9.17 -0.29
C ALA A 408 -29.22 -10.35 -1.24
N ASP A 409 -30.16 -10.49 -2.18
CA ASP A 409 -30.01 -11.40 -3.30
C ASP A 409 -28.98 -10.83 -4.29
N VAL A 410 -27.86 -11.55 -4.46
CA VAL A 410 -26.78 -11.21 -5.39
C VAL A 410 -26.45 -12.40 -6.31
N GLU A 411 -26.07 -12.10 -7.54
CA GLU A 411 -25.41 -13.03 -8.45
C GLU A 411 -23.89 -12.89 -8.32
N VAL A 412 -23.17 -14.01 -8.34
CA VAL A 412 -21.71 -14.07 -8.18
C VAL A 412 -21.12 -14.86 -9.33
N ILE A 413 -20.15 -14.26 -10.02
CA ILE A 413 -19.45 -14.87 -11.15
C ILE A 413 -17.94 -14.73 -10.94
N LEU A 414 -17.16 -15.80 -11.19
CA LEU A 414 -15.71 -15.65 -11.35
C LEU A 414 -15.44 -15.20 -12.78
N GLU A 415 -14.80 -14.06 -12.95
CA GLU A 415 -14.35 -13.68 -14.28
C GLU A 415 -13.30 -14.69 -14.74
N THR A 416 -13.59 -15.35 -15.87
CA THR A 416 -12.62 -16.23 -16.50
C THR A 416 -11.59 -15.36 -17.22
N ASN A 417 -10.33 -15.41 -16.76
CA ASN A 417 -9.18 -14.80 -17.43
C ASN A 417 -9.09 -15.16 -18.92
#